data_AF-A0A1G4Y068-F1
#
_entry.id   AF-A0A1G4Y068-F1
#
_cell.length_a   1.000
_cell.length_b   1.000
_cell.length_c   1.000
_cell.angle_alpha   90.00
_cell.angle_beta   90.00
_cell.angle_gamma   90.00
#
_symmetry.space_group_name_H-M   'P 1'
#
loop_
_entity.id
_entity.type
_entity.pdbx_description
1 polymer ?
#
loop_
_entity_poly.entity_id
_entity_poly.type
_entity_poly.pdbx_seq_one_letter_code
_entity_poly.pdbx_strand_id
1 'polypeptide(L)' 'MALCLAGCETTRHSRDRDYEYYGAPPGRPYYAPEWEAPPQREKPRLSDMQQRAYDNCIVLPTHLDRARCRATVMSTVR' A
#
# COMPACT_ATOMS: atom_id res chain seq x y z
N MET A 1 -11.60 -42.20 -4.69
CA MET A 1 -11.62 -42.13 -6.17
C MET A 1 -12.33 -40.85 -6.56
N ALA A 2 -11.62 -39.95 -7.23
CA ALA A 2 -12.22 -38.79 -7.89
C ALA A 2 -13.00 -39.26 -9.12
N LEU A 3 -14.09 -38.57 -9.47
CA LEU A 3 -14.51 -38.28 -10.85
C LEU A 3 -15.64 -37.22 -10.79
N CYS A 4 -15.27 -35.99 -11.15
CA CYS A 4 -16.20 -34.91 -11.45
C CYS A 4 -16.90 -35.21 -12.78
N LEU A 5 -18.22 -35.05 -12.84
CA LEU A 5 -18.96 -34.96 -14.10
C LEU A 5 -19.75 -33.64 -14.10
N ALA A 6 -19.31 -32.75 -14.99
CA ALA A 6 -20.02 -31.55 -15.38
C ALA A 6 -21.33 -31.92 -16.08
N GLY A 7 -22.42 -31.24 -15.73
CA GLY A 7 -23.75 -31.44 -16.32
C GLY A 7 -24.61 -30.19 -16.20
N CYS A 8 -24.36 -29.25 -17.11
CA CYS A 8 -25.19 -28.16 -17.61
C CYS A 8 -26.57 -27.88 -16.97
N GLU A 9 -26.68 -26.82 -16.16
CA GLU A 9 -27.92 -26.04 -16.00
C GLU A 9 -27.58 -24.55 -15.80
N THR A 10 -27.04 -23.91 -16.84
CA THR A 10 -26.79 -22.47 -16.84
C THR A 10 -28.06 -21.72 -17.25
N THR A 11 -29.07 -21.69 -16.39
CA THR A 11 -30.29 -20.88 -16.64
C THR A 11 -30.77 -20.16 -15.38
N ARG A 12 -29.88 -19.54 -14.59
CA ARG A 12 -30.29 -18.60 -13.53
C ARG A 12 -29.26 -17.51 -13.24
N HIS A 13 -28.81 -16.76 -14.25
CA HIS A 13 -28.18 -15.46 -13.97
C HIS A 13 -28.13 -14.56 -15.20
N SER A 14 -29.31 -14.17 -15.72
CA SER A 14 -29.37 -13.19 -16.80
C SER A 14 -30.56 -12.26 -16.62
N ARG A 15 -30.60 -11.56 -15.48
CA ARG A 15 -31.47 -10.40 -15.24
C ARG A 15 -30.78 -9.45 -14.26
N ASP A 16 -29.69 -8.83 -14.67
CA ASP A 16 -29.09 -7.71 -13.92
C ASP A 16 -28.21 -6.84 -14.85
N ARG A 17 -28.76 -6.40 -15.99
CA ARG A 17 -27.96 -5.57 -16.94
C ARG A 17 -28.66 -4.37 -17.58
N ASP A 18 -29.82 -3.94 -17.08
CA ASP A 18 -30.59 -2.87 -17.74
C ASP A 18 -30.92 -1.66 -16.84
N TYR A 19 -30.08 -1.34 -15.84
CA TYR A 19 -30.29 -0.18 -14.96
C TYR A 19 -29.23 0.93 -15.08
N GLU A 20 -28.47 0.97 -16.17
CA GLU A 20 -27.33 1.89 -16.31
C GLU A 20 -27.37 2.73 -17.60
N TYR A 21 -28.56 3.15 -18.05
CA TYR A 21 -28.68 4.01 -19.24
C TYR A 21 -29.24 5.42 -18.99
N TYR A 22 -29.95 5.66 -17.88
CA TYR A 22 -30.40 7.03 -17.54
C TYR A 22 -30.36 7.29 -16.03
N GLY A 23 -29.34 8.01 -15.56
CA GLY A 23 -29.49 8.82 -14.35
C GLY A 23 -28.59 8.54 -13.15
N ALA A 24 -27.28 8.33 -13.35
CA ALA A 24 -26.34 8.61 -12.26
C ALA A 24 -26.10 10.14 -12.21
N PRO A 25 -26.52 10.86 -11.15
CA PRO A 25 -26.13 12.25 -10.99
C PRO A 25 -24.60 12.33 -10.89
N PRO A 26 -23.93 13.33 -11.47
CA PRO A 26 -22.48 13.44 -11.39
C PRO A 26 -22.07 13.44 -9.92
N GLY A 27 -21.16 12.52 -9.57
CA GLY A 27 -20.60 12.44 -8.23
C GLY A 27 -20.10 13.81 -7.82
N ARG A 28 -20.66 14.35 -6.73
CA ARG A 28 -20.26 15.63 -6.15
C ARG A 28 -18.76 15.51 -5.85
N PRO A 29 -17.89 16.43 -6.28
CA PRO A 29 -16.50 16.39 -5.85
C PRO A 29 -16.49 16.47 -4.33
N TYR A 30 -16.02 15.41 -3.68
CA TYR A 30 -15.79 15.40 -2.24
C TYR A 30 -14.65 16.38 -2.00
N TYR A 31 -14.98 17.64 -1.72
CA TYR A 31 -14.02 18.62 -1.23
C TYR A 31 -13.77 18.24 0.23
N ALA A 32 -12.81 17.34 0.45
CA ALA A 32 -12.30 17.11 1.79
C ALA A 32 -11.69 18.44 2.27
N PRO A 33 -12.17 19.00 3.38
CA PRO A 33 -11.63 20.25 3.86
C PRO A 33 -10.16 20.06 4.28
N GLU A 34 -9.28 20.91 3.73
CA GLU A 34 -7.80 20.90 3.82
C GLU A 34 -7.23 20.78 5.25
N TRP A 35 -8.02 20.94 6.30
CA TRP A 35 -7.55 20.98 7.69
C TRP A 35 -7.07 19.62 8.25
N GLU A 36 -7.20 18.53 7.50
CA GLU A 36 -6.77 17.17 7.91
C GLU A 36 -5.71 16.53 7.02
N ALA A 37 -5.02 17.29 6.16
CA ALA A 37 -3.77 16.76 5.62
C ALA A 37 -2.75 16.74 6.78
N PRO A 38 -2.40 15.58 7.37
CA PRO A 38 -1.25 15.56 8.27
C PRO A 38 -0.09 16.18 7.49
N PRO A 39 0.68 17.10 8.10
CA PRO A 39 1.85 17.67 7.43
C PRO A 39 2.59 16.47 6.86
N GLN A 40 2.83 16.47 5.53
CA GLN A 40 3.57 15.42 4.87
C GLN A 40 4.88 15.35 5.63
N ARG A 41 4.99 14.42 6.58
CA ARG A 41 6.10 14.34 7.52
C ARG A 41 7.31 14.24 6.63
N GLU A 42 8.05 15.35 6.53
CA GLU A 42 9.21 15.45 5.67
C GLU A 42 10.06 14.25 6.04
N LYS A 43 10.18 13.30 5.10
CA LYS A 43 10.89 12.07 5.37
C LYS A 43 12.24 12.50 5.93
N PRO A 44 12.60 12.10 7.17
CA PRO A 44 13.80 12.60 7.81
C PRO A 44 14.97 12.34 6.86
N ARG A 45 15.54 13.42 6.31
CA ARG A 45 16.60 13.32 5.32
C ARG A 45 17.88 13.01 6.06
N LEU A 46 18.46 11.85 5.77
CA LEU A 46 19.74 11.45 6.33
C LEU A 46 20.82 12.45 5.87
N SER A 47 21.63 12.94 6.81
CA SER A 47 22.88 13.62 6.45
C SER A 47 23.84 12.65 5.74
N ASP A 48 24.80 13.16 4.98
CA ASP A 48 25.75 12.32 4.22
C ASP A 48 26.51 11.29 5.08
N MET A 49 26.81 11.64 6.34
CA MET A 49 27.41 10.70 7.29
C MET A 49 26.43 9.63 7.75
N GLN A 50 25.17 9.99 8.00
CA GLN A 50 24.14 9.05 8.39
C GLN A 50 23.80 8.11 7.23
N GLN A 51 23.79 8.61 5.99
CA GLN A 51 23.61 7.79 4.81
C GLN A 51 24.73 6.74 4.70
N ARG A 52 26.00 7.16 4.84
CA ARG A 52 27.13 6.21 4.87
C ARG A 52 27.04 5.19 6.00
N ALA A 53 26.65 5.62 7.20
CA ALA A 53 26.44 4.71 8.32
C ALA A 53 25.32 3.69 8.03
N TYR A 54 24.21 4.15 7.43
CA TYR A 54 23.08 3.31 7.04
C TYR A 54 23.48 2.25 6.01
N ASP A 55 24.27 2.65 5.01
CA ASP A 55 24.72 1.77 3.94
C ASP A 55 25.75 0.74 4.45
N ASN A 56 26.66 1.16 5.33
CA ASN A 56 27.67 0.29 5.95
C ASN A 56 27.08 -0.81 6.84
N CYS A 57 25.81 -0.68 7.27
CA CYS A 57 25.13 -1.76 8.00
C CYS A 57 25.12 -3.09 7.22
N ILE A 58 25.33 -3.08 5.90
CA ILE A 58 25.40 -4.28 5.06
C ILE A 58 26.47 -5.28 5.47
N VAL A 59 27.52 -4.84 6.16
CA VAL A 59 28.63 -5.70 6.62
C VAL A 59 28.18 -6.74 7.65
N LEU A 60 27.03 -6.50 8.30
CA LEU A 60 26.54 -7.38 9.35
C LEU A 60 26.02 -8.71 8.77
N PRO A 61 26.40 -9.85 9.37
CA PRO A 61 26.18 -11.17 8.78
C PRO A 61 24.70 -11.52 8.70
N THR A 62 23.93 -11.21 9.75
CA THR A 62 22.50 -11.57 9.81
C THR A 62 21.60 -10.43 9.35
N HIS A 63 20.43 -10.78 8.81
CA HIS A 63 19.42 -9.80 8.43
C HIS A 63 18.89 -9.01 9.64
N LEU A 64 18.78 -9.66 10.81
CA LEU A 64 18.29 -9.02 12.02
C LEU A 64 19.25 -7.93 12.51
N ASP A 65 20.56 -8.20 12.47
CA ASP A 65 21.58 -7.23 12.86
C ASP A 65 21.61 -6.03 11.91
N ARG A 66 21.48 -6.27 10.60
CA ARG A 66 21.33 -5.21 9.59
C ARG A 66 20.12 -4.32 9.88
N ALA A 67 18.97 -4.91 10.22
CA ALA A 67 17.76 -4.18 10.54
C ALA A 67 17.91 -3.33 11.81
N ARG A 68 18.52 -3.88 12.85
CA ARG A 68 18.82 -3.15 14.10
C ARG A 68 19.77 -1.98 13.87
N CYS A 69 20.86 -2.20 13.13
CA CYS A 69 21.81 -1.15 12.76
C CYS A 69 21.14 0.01 12.03
N ARG A 70 20.32 -0.30 11.01
CA ARG A 70 19.55 0.71 10.27
C ARG A 70 18.59 1.47 11.17
N ALA A 71 17.91 0.79 12.09
CA ALA A 71 17.02 1.43 13.05
C ALA A 71 17.77 2.39 13.99
N THR A 72 18.95 2.01 14.48
CA THR A 72 19.80 2.88 15.29
C THR A 72 20.22 4.13 14.51
N VAL A 73 20.66 4.00 13.26
CA VAL A 73 21.01 5.17 12.43
C VAL A 73 19.79 6.08 12.24
N MET A 74 18.63 5.51 11.92
CA MET A 74 17.38 6.27 11.76
C MET A 74 16.94 6.98 13.05
N SER A 75 17.24 6.42 14.23
CA SER A 75 16.94 7.08 15.52
C SER A 75 17.78 8.32 15.81
N THR A 76 18.88 8.52 15.08
CA THR A 76 19.72 9.73 15.20
C THR A 76 19.30 10.86 14.27
N VAL A 77 18.35 10.60 13.36
CA VAL A 77 17.86 11.62 12.43
C VAL A 77 16.98 12.59 13.20
N ARG A 78 17.29 13.88 13.08
CA ARG A 78 16.56 14.99 13.71
C ARG A 78 15.68 15.67 12.69
#